data_AF-A0A3F2RF96-F1
#
_entry.id   AF-A0A3F2RF96-F1
#
_cell.length_a   1.000
_cell.length_b   1.000
_cell.length_c   1.000
_cell.angle_alpha   90.00
_cell.angle_beta   90.00
_cell.angle_gamma   90.00
#
_symmetry.space_group_name_H-M   'P 1'
#
loop_
_entity.id
_entity.type
_entity.pdbx_description
1 polymer ?
#
loop_
_entity_poly.entity_id
_entity_poly.type
_entity_poly.pdbx_seq_one_letter_code
_entity_poly.pdbx_strand_id
1 'polypeptide(L)'
;MKALDAQIDRLRRAENLTETEIFELCQKGKEILAAESNVQPVKCPVTVCGDIHGQFYDLLELFRIGGSCPDTNYLFMGDYVDRGYYSLESVALLVALKVRHRERITILRGNHESRQITQVYGFYDECLRKYGNANVWKYFTDLFDHLPMTALIENRVFCMHGGLSPSIDTLDHARALDRVQEVPHEGPIGDKVYETCKFIQFDPAPRDSNFNEKKRTPDYFL
;
A
#
# COMPACT_ATOMS: atom_id res chain seq x y z
N MET A 1 6.66 21.52 8.11
CA MET A 1 5.67 20.99 9.08
C MET A 1 4.32 21.69 8.88
N LYS A 2 4.17 22.99 9.19
CA LYS A 2 2.88 23.72 9.00
C LYS A 2 2.21 23.58 7.61
N ALA A 3 2.99 23.61 6.52
CA ALA A 3 2.44 23.45 5.17
C ALA A 3 1.89 22.03 4.92
N LEU A 4 2.58 21.00 5.43
CA LEU A 4 2.15 19.60 5.30
C LEU A 4 0.91 19.33 6.15
N ASP A 5 0.84 19.90 7.35
CA ASP A 5 -0.35 19.78 8.22
C ASP A 5 -1.58 20.39 7.52
N ALA A 6 -1.43 21.56 6.89
CA ALA A 6 -2.50 22.17 6.11
C ALA A 6 -2.92 21.34 4.88
N GLN A 7 -1.96 20.69 4.20
CA GLN A 7 -2.24 19.76 3.11
C GLN A 7 -3.02 18.54 3.60
N ILE A 8 -2.65 17.97 4.74
CA ILE A 8 -3.39 16.85 5.36
C ILE A 8 -4.82 17.27 5.69
N ASP A 9 -5.03 18.46 6.25
CA ASP A 9 -6.37 18.95 6.57
C ASP A 9 -7.23 19.15 5.32
N ARG A 10 -6.65 19.64 4.22
CA ARG A 10 -7.33 19.74 2.91
C ARG A 10 -7.68 18.36 2.36
N LEU A 11 -6.72 17.44 2.37
CA LEU A 11 -6.90 16.06 1.92
C LEU A 11 -8.02 15.36 2.71
N ARG A 12 -8.08 15.53 4.04
CA ARG A 12 -9.15 15.00 4.89
C ARG A 12 -10.55 15.49 4.52
N ARG A 13 -10.67 16.62 3.82
CA ARG A 13 -11.94 17.15 3.27
C ARG A 13 -12.19 16.74 1.82
N ALA A 14 -11.42 15.78 1.30
CA ALA A 14 -11.41 15.37 -0.10
C ALA A 14 -11.07 16.53 -1.07
N GLU A 15 -10.32 17.53 -0.61
CA GLU A 15 -9.84 18.60 -1.49
C GLU A 15 -8.56 18.16 -2.21
N ASN A 16 -8.54 18.33 -3.53
CA ASN A 16 -7.36 18.04 -4.33
C ASN A 16 -6.24 19.05 -4.05
N LEU A 17 -5.01 18.53 -3.95
CA LEU A 17 -3.81 19.34 -3.94
C LEU A 17 -3.49 19.82 -5.36
N THR A 18 -2.63 20.84 -5.48
CA THR A 18 -2.12 21.24 -6.80
C THR A 18 -1.11 20.21 -7.33
N GLU A 19 -0.90 20.18 -8.65
CA GLU A 19 0.07 19.28 -9.27
C GLU A 19 1.48 19.43 -8.66
N THR A 20 1.89 20.67 -8.37
CA THR A 20 3.18 20.97 -7.72
C THR A 20 3.24 20.41 -6.29
N GLU A 21 2.16 20.57 -5.51
CA GLU A 21 2.10 20.01 -4.16
C GLU A 21 2.17 18.48 -4.17
N ILE A 22 1.49 17.83 -5.12
CA ILE A 22 1.57 16.37 -5.30
C ILE A 22 2.98 15.94 -5.70
N PHE A 23 3.62 16.65 -6.62
CA PHE A 23 5.00 16.37 -7.02
C PHE A 23 5.95 16.42 -5.82
N GLU A 24 5.92 17.51 -5.05
CA GLU A 24 6.75 17.66 -3.86
C GLU A 24 6.46 16.60 -2.80
N LEU A 25 5.19 16.27 -2.61
CA LEU A 25 4.76 15.23 -1.67
C LEU A 25 5.34 13.87 -2.08
N CYS A 26 5.25 13.52 -3.36
CA CYS A 26 5.79 12.28 -3.88
C CYS A 26 7.32 12.22 -3.76
N GLN A 27 8.04 13.31 -4.04
CA GLN A 27 9.50 13.34 -3.86
C GLN A 27 9.90 13.10 -2.40
N LYS A 28 9.25 13.80 -1.46
CA LYS A 28 9.50 13.60 -0.01
C LYS A 28 9.14 12.18 0.43
N GLY A 29 8.05 11.62 -0.11
CA GLY A 29 7.65 10.24 0.13
C GLY A 29 8.72 9.26 -0.34
N LYS A 30 9.21 9.43 -1.58
CA LYS A 30 10.28 8.62 -2.16
C LYS A 30 11.57 8.65 -1.33
N GLU A 31 12.01 9.82 -0.88
CA GLU A 31 13.21 9.94 -0.03
C GLU A 31 13.11 9.09 1.24
N ILE A 32 11.93 9.05 1.87
CA ILE A 32 11.67 8.28 3.09
C ILE A 32 11.60 6.79 2.75
N LEU A 33 10.80 6.43 1.75
CA LEU A 33 10.57 5.04 1.35
C LEU A 33 11.83 4.39 0.76
N ALA A 34 12.74 5.15 0.14
CA ALA A 34 14.03 4.65 -0.35
C ALA A 34 14.96 4.23 0.80
N ALA A 35 14.89 4.91 1.95
CA ALA A 35 15.68 4.57 3.13
C ALA A 35 15.13 3.35 3.90
N GLU A 36 13.91 2.92 3.55
CA GLU A 36 13.22 1.82 4.22
C GLU A 36 13.67 0.45 3.68
N SER A 37 13.79 -0.55 4.57
CA SER A 37 13.98 -1.95 4.19
C SER A 37 12.75 -2.54 3.51
N ASN A 38 12.94 -3.57 2.67
CA ASN A 38 11.84 -4.37 2.12
C ASN A 38 11.03 -5.12 3.19
N VAL A 39 11.64 -5.36 4.36
CA VAL A 39 10.99 -5.96 5.53
C VAL A 39 10.95 -4.90 6.63
N GLN A 40 9.84 -4.16 6.72
CA GLN A 40 9.68 -3.08 7.68
C GLN A 40 9.42 -3.60 9.10
N PRO A 41 10.26 -3.27 10.10
CA PRO A 41 9.96 -3.60 11.47
C PRO A 41 8.81 -2.71 11.98
N VAL A 42 7.78 -3.33 12.56
CA VAL A 42 6.60 -2.64 13.09
C VAL A 42 6.43 -2.97 14.56
N LYS A 43 6.22 -1.94 15.40
CA LYS A 43 6.04 -2.08 16.85
C LYS A 43 4.57 -2.05 17.23
N CYS A 44 4.21 -2.86 18.22
CA CYS A 44 2.90 -2.81 18.86
C CYS A 44 2.79 -1.63 19.84
N PRO A 45 1.57 -1.12 20.11
CA PRO A 45 0.31 -1.48 19.46
C PRO A 45 0.26 -0.95 18.01
N VAL A 46 -0.33 -1.72 17.08
CA VAL A 46 -0.51 -1.33 15.68
C VAL A 46 -1.88 -1.75 15.16
N THR A 47 -2.50 -0.89 14.37
CA THR A 47 -3.71 -1.18 13.60
C THR A 47 -3.30 -1.64 12.20
N VAL A 48 -3.63 -2.88 11.85
CA VAL A 48 -3.36 -3.45 10.52
C VAL A 48 -4.57 -3.23 9.62
N CYS A 49 -4.34 -2.73 8.41
CA CYS A 49 -5.37 -2.35 7.45
C CYS A 49 -5.09 -3.05 6.11
N GLY A 50 -6.10 -3.72 5.58
CA GLY A 50 -6.08 -4.28 4.22
C GLY A 50 -6.44 -3.25 3.15
N ASP A 51 -7.07 -3.73 2.09
CA ASP A 51 -7.36 -2.99 0.85
C ASP A 51 -8.25 -1.76 1.10
N ILE A 52 -7.94 -0.67 0.39
CA ILE A 52 -8.69 0.59 0.45
C ILE A 52 -9.41 0.88 -0.86
N HIS A 53 -8.80 0.59 -2.01
CA HIS A 53 -9.41 0.71 -3.35
C HIS A 53 -10.18 2.02 -3.59
N GLY A 54 -9.56 3.16 -3.26
CA GLY A 54 -10.18 4.47 -3.46
C GLY A 54 -11.48 4.72 -2.68
N GLN A 55 -11.75 3.93 -1.62
CA GLN A 55 -12.86 4.15 -0.68
C GLN A 55 -12.48 5.19 0.38
N PHE A 56 -12.31 6.44 -0.06
CA PHE A 56 -11.76 7.51 0.76
C PHE A 56 -12.54 7.78 2.07
N TYR A 57 -13.88 7.75 2.02
CA TYR A 57 -14.68 7.99 3.22
C TYR A 57 -14.58 6.85 4.24
N ASP A 58 -14.43 5.61 3.77
CA ASP A 58 -14.20 4.45 4.63
C ASP A 58 -12.79 4.52 5.25
N LEU A 59 -11.79 5.02 4.51
CA LEU A 59 -10.46 5.32 5.06
C LEU A 59 -10.50 6.38 6.17
N LEU A 60 -11.30 7.43 6.02
CA LEU A 60 -11.49 8.42 7.09
C LEU A 60 -12.15 7.80 8.33
N GLU A 61 -13.13 6.93 8.12
CA GLU A 61 -13.80 6.21 9.19
C GLU A 61 -12.85 5.25 9.93
N LEU A 62 -11.96 4.57 9.19
CA LEU A 62 -10.89 3.74 9.75
C LEU A 62 -9.98 4.56 10.68
N PHE A 63 -9.59 5.78 10.29
CA PHE A 63 -8.82 6.67 11.17
C PHE A 63 -9.64 7.17 12.36
N ARG A 64 -10.95 7.37 12.20
CA ARG A 64 -11.85 7.79 13.28
C ARG A 64 -11.99 6.69 14.35
N ILE A 65 -12.06 5.42 13.93
CA ILE A 65 -12.21 4.27 14.83
C ILE A 65 -10.87 3.84 15.43
N GLY A 66 -9.81 3.74 14.62
CA GLY A 66 -8.49 3.29 15.07
C GLY A 66 -7.71 4.35 15.87
N GLY A 67 -8.11 5.62 15.77
CA GLY A 67 -7.46 6.73 16.47
C GLY A 67 -6.43 7.47 15.62
N SER A 68 -6.16 8.72 15.96
CA SER A 68 -5.24 9.56 15.19
C SER A 68 -3.77 9.27 15.52
N CYS A 69 -2.91 9.35 14.50
CA CYS A 69 -1.49 9.59 14.75
C CYS A 69 -1.27 10.89 15.54
N PRO A 70 -0.28 10.94 16.46
CA PRO A 70 0.78 9.95 16.68
C PRO A 70 0.46 8.86 17.72
N ASP A 71 -0.74 8.83 18.29
CA ASP A 71 -1.08 7.94 19.41
C ASP A 71 -1.29 6.48 18.96
N THR A 72 -1.70 6.28 17.71
CA THR A 72 -1.87 4.96 17.08
C THR A 72 -0.84 4.74 15.97
N ASN A 73 -0.22 3.55 15.95
CA ASN A 73 0.58 3.09 14.79
C ASN A 73 -0.33 2.40 13.78
N TYR A 74 -0.04 2.55 12.49
CA TYR A 74 -0.76 1.91 11.39
C TYR A 74 0.17 1.13 10.48
N LEU A 75 -0.29 -0.03 10.04
CA LEU A 75 0.29 -0.81 8.96
C LEU A 75 -0.77 -0.99 7.88
N PHE A 76 -0.57 -0.39 6.71
CA PHE A 76 -1.40 -0.63 5.55
C PHE A 76 -0.73 -1.62 4.60
N MET A 77 -1.51 -2.61 4.14
CA MET A 77 -0.99 -3.75 3.39
C MET A 77 -1.05 -3.59 1.86
N GLY A 78 -1.34 -2.40 1.33
CA GLY A 78 -1.40 -2.14 -0.12
C GLY A 78 -2.81 -1.89 -0.64
N ASP A 79 -2.94 -1.81 -1.96
CA ASP A 79 -4.21 -1.63 -2.70
C ASP A 79 -4.97 -0.37 -2.28
N TYR A 80 -4.30 0.76 -2.43
CA TYR A 80 -4.82 2.09 -2.12
C TYR A 80 -5.71 2.64 -3.24
N VAL A 81 -5.40 2.26 -4.48
CA VAL A 81 -5.94 2.84 -5.70
C VAL A 81 -6.82 1.85 -6.48
N ASP A 82 -7.45 2.39 -7.52
CA ASP A 82 -8.39 1.72 -8.43
C ASP A 82 -9.71 1.28 -7.79
N ARG A 83 -10.67 0.85 -8.64
CA ARG A 83 -12.04 0.42 -8.32
C ARG A 83 -12.94 1.54 -7.76
N GLY A 84 -12.45 2.32 -6.81
CA GLY A 84 -13.13 3.47 -6.23
C GLY A 84 -12.89 4.78 -6.99
N TYR A 85 -13.73 5.78 -6.71
CA TYR A 85 -13.69 7.09 -7.38
C TYR A 85 -12.74 8.12 -6.73
N TYR A 86 -12.18 7.77 -5.57
CA TYR A 86 -11.34 8.66 -4.75
C TYR A 86 -9.96 8.04 -4.47
N SER A 87 -9.40 7.36 -5.47
CA SER A 87 -8.07 6.72 -5.34
C SER A 87 -6.99 7.74 -5.07
N LEU A 88 -7.07 8.89 -5.76
CA LEU A 88 -6.12 9.98 -5.61
C LEU A 88 -6.13 10.57 -4.20
N GLU A 89 -7.31 10.85 -3.65
CA GLU A 89 -7.44 11.40 -2.31
C GLU A 89 -6.93 10.41 -1.25
N SER A 90 -7.25 9.11 -1.41
CA SER A 90 -6.78 8.05 -0.53
C SER A 90 -5.26 7.95 -0.51
N VAL A 91 -4.62 7.82 -1.68
CA VAL A 91 -3.17 7.66 -1.77
C VAL A 91 -2.43 8.93 -1.35
N ALA A 92 -2.94 10.11 -1.73
CA ALA A 92 -2.34 11.38 -1.32
C ALA A 92 -2.39 11.57 0.20
N LEU A 93 -3.51 11.21 0.85
CA LEU A 93 -3.64 11.26 2.30
C LEU A 93 -2.66 10.30 2.99
N LEU A 94 -2.56 9.06 2.52
CA LEU A 94 -1.65 8.05 3.09
C LEU A 94 -0.19 8.47 2.95
N VAL A 95 0.23 8.97 1.79
CA VAL A 95 1.59 9.48 1.58
C VAL A 95 1.86 10.71 2.45
N ALA A 96 0.91 11.64 2.57
CA ALA A 96 1.06 12.81 3.45
C ALA A 96 1.23 12.42 4.92
N LEU A 97 0.43 11.46 5.40
CA LEU A 97 0.55 10.91 6.75
C LEU A 97 1.87 10.16 6.94
N LYS A 98 2.32 9.39 5.95
CA LYS A 98 3.63 8.73 5.96
C LYS A 98 4.77 9.74 6.08
N VAL A 99 4.74 10.81 5.30
CA VAL A 99 5.75 11.88 5.35
C VAL A 99 5.74 12.57 6.72
N ARG A 100 4.55 12.79 7.28
CA ARG A 100 4.36 13.49 8.56
C ARG A 100 4.71 12.66 9.79
N HIS A 101 4.42 11.36 9.74
CA HIS A 101 4.53 10.41 10.85
C HIS A 101 5.28 9.15 10.42
N ARG A 102 6.54 9.35 9.98
CA ARG A 102 7.39 8.32 9.34
C ARG A 102 7.48 7.01 10.11
N GLU A 103 7.60 7.09 11.43
CA GLU A 103 7.74 5.93 12.33
C GLU A 103 6.41 5.33 12.80
N ARG A 104 5.27 5.97 12.48
CA ARG A 104 3.94 5.55 12.96
C ARG A 104 3.07 4.98 11.85
N ILE A 105 3.27 5.44 10.61
CA ILE A 105 2.56 4.96 9.44
C ILE A 105 3.51 4.10 8.61
N THR A 106 3.18 2.83 8.42
CA THR A 106 3.85 1.94 7.46
C THR A 106 2.89 1.64 6.33
N ILE A 107 3.33 1.84 5.09
CA ILE A 107 2.56 1.57 3.88
C ILE A 107 3.33 0.56 3.03
N LEU A 108 2.70 -0.56 2.71
CA LEU A 108 3.26 -1.61 1.84
C LEU A 108 2.77 -1.46 0.40
N ARG A 109 3.42 -2.16 -0.53
CA ARG A 109 3.03 -2.24 -1.94
C ARG A 109 2.00 -3.37 -2.14
N GLY A 110 0.83 -3.05 -2.71
CA GLY A 110 -0.13 -4.00 -3.26
C GLY A 110 -0.01 -4.15 -4.78
N ASN A 111 -0.90 -4.92 -5.39
CA ASN A 111 -0.86 -5.16 -6.85
C ASN A 111 -1.40 -3.99 -7.65
N HIS A 112 -2.29 -3.22 -7.06
CA HIS A 112 -2.81 -2.01 -7.67
C HIS A 112 -1.78 -0.86 -7.68
N GLU A 113 -0.69 -0.95 -6.92
CA GLU A 113 0.43 0.00 -6.98
C GLU A 113 1.43 -0.32 -8.11
N SER A 114 0.90 -0.50 -9.33
CA SER A 114 1.64 -0.79 -10.56
C SER A 114 1.09 0.01 -11.76
N ARG A 115 1.97 0.34 -12.72
CA ARG A 115 1.57 1.10 -13.93
C ARG A 115 0.58 0.29 -14.77
N GLN A 116 0.77 -1.02 -14.87
CA GLN A 116 -0.09 -1.89 -15.66
C GLN A 116 -1.54 -1.92 -15.14
N ILE A 117 -1.72 -2.06 -13.83
CA ILE A 117 -3.05 -2.17 -13.22
C ILE A 117 -3.74 -0.80 -13.19
N THR A 118 -3.02 0.25 -12.78
CA THR A 118 -3.60 1.61 -12.70
C THR A 118 -4.07 2.18 -14.04
N GLN A 119 -3.50 1.73 -15.15
CA GLN A 119 -3.96 2.08 -16.50
C GLN A 119 -5.28 1.43 -16.89
N VAL A 120 -5.59 0.26 -16.33
CA VAL A 120 -6.76 -0.54 -16.69
C VAL A 120 -7.94 -0.31 -15.73
N TYR A 121 -7.65 -0.08 -14.45
CA TYR A 121 -8.67 -0.11 -13.39
C TYR A 121 -9.07 1.26 -12.82
N GLY A 122 -8.60 2.34 -13.45
CA GLY A 122 -9.22 3.67 -13.35
C GLY A 122 -8.38 4.76 -12.70
N PHE A 123 -7.29 4.45 -12.00
CA PHE A 123 -6.46 5.49 -11.37
C PHE A 123 -5.81 6.43 -12.40
N TYR A 124 -5.38 5.92 -13.56
CA TYR A 124 -4.87 6.74 -14.65
C TYR A 124 -5.91 7.75 -15.15
N ASP A 125 -7.13 7.27 -15.43
CA ASP A 125 -8.23 8.11 -15.91
C ASP A 125 -8.69 9.11 -14.86
N GLU A 126 -8.66 8.73 -13.58
CA GLU A 126 -8.95 9.62 -12.46
C GLU A 126 -7.97 10.81 -12.41
N CYS A 127 -6.67 10.53 -12.52
CA CYS A 127 -5.64 11.56 -12.55
C CYS A 127 -5.79 12.48 -13.77
N LEU A 128 -6.01 11.89 -14.94
CA LEU A 128 -6.20 12.62 -16.19
C LEU A 128 -7.41 13.55 -16.13
N ARG A 129 -8.52 13.07 -15.56
CA ARG A 129 -9.75 13.85 -15.40
C ARG A 129 -9.60 15.01 -14.42
N LYS A 130 -8.85 14.82 -13.33
CA LYS A 130 -8.69 15.84 -12.27
C LYS A 130 -7.67 16.93 -12.60
N TYR A 131 -6.60 16.59 -13.33
CA TYR A 131 -5.49 17.54 -13.64
C TYR A 131 -5.35 17.88 -15.12
N GLY A 132 -6.10 17.22 -16.00
CA GLY A 132 -6.03 17.42 -17.45
C GLY A 132 -4.77 16.81 -18.10
N ASN A 133 -3.91 16.15 -17.33
CA ASN A 133 -2.69 15.50 -17.82
C ASN A 133 -2.32 14.28 -16.94
N ALA A 134 -1.36 13.48 -17.40
CA ALA A 134 -0.94 12.24 -16.73
C ALA A 134 0.23 12.40 -15.75
N ASN A 135 0.69 13.63 -15.45
CA ASN A 135 1.87 13.84 -14.61
C ASN A 135 1.66 13.34 -13.18
N VAL A 136 0.50 13.62 -12.59
CA VAL A 136 0.15 13.14 -11.24
C VAL A 136 0.20 11.61 -11.16
N TRP A 137 -0.34 10.91 -12.16
CA TRP A 137 -0.25 9.45 -12.25
C TRP A 137 1.22 8.98 -12.33
N LYS A 138 2.07 9.65 -13.12
CA LYS A 138 3.51 9.34 -13.18
C LYS A 138 4.20 9.53 -11.84
N TYR A 139 3.90 10.62 -11.13
CA TYR A 139 4.50 10.90 -9.82
C TYR A 139 4.16 9.83 -8.79
N PHE A 140 2.92 9.36 -8.76
CA PHE A 140 2.51 8.28 -7.86
C PHE A 140 3.07 6.93 -8.26
N THR A 141 3.04 6.57 -9.55
CA THR A 141 3.62 5.29 -10.01
C THR A 141 5.13 5.21 -9.78
N ASP A 142 5.86 6.32 -9.93
CA ASP A 142 7.28 6.39 -9.57
C ASP A 142 7.51 6.28 -8.06
N LEU A 143 6.56 6.74 -7.24
CA LEU A 143 6.60 6.54 -5.79
C LEU A 143 6.29 5.09 -5.40
N PHE A 144 5.36 4.45 -6.09
CA PHE A 144 4.94 3.07 -5.83
C PHE A 144 6.09 2.06 -5.93
N ASP A 145 7.04 2.30 -6.84
CA ASP A 145 8.24 1.47 -6.96
C ASP A 145 9.11 1.48 -5.68
N HIS A 146 8.95 2.49 -4.81
CA HIS A 146 9.73 2.62 -3.58
C HIS A 146 9.04 2.00 -2.36
N LEU A 147 7.76 1.61 -2.48
CA LEU A 147 6.99 1.04 -1.37
C LEU A 147 7.60 -0.29 -0.89
N PRO A 148 7.82 -0.46 0.42
CA PRO A 148 8.25 -1.73 0.99
C PRO A 148 7.28 -2.86 0.63
N MET A 149 7.83 -4.05 0.41
CA MET A 149 7.02 -5.21 0.02
C MET A 149 6.36 -5.89 1.22
N THR A 150 6.99 -5.84 2.39
CA THR A 150 6.60 -6.64 3.56
C THR A 150 6.87 -5.91 4.88
N ALA A 151 6.18 -6.32 5.94
CA ALA A 151 6.42 -5.86 7.29
C ALA A 151 6.56 -7.03 8.27
N LEU A 152 7.21 -6.79 9.40
CA LEU A 152 7.37 -7.75 10.48
C LEU A 152 6.99 -7.10 11.82
N ILE A 153 5.83 -7.47 12.34
CA ILE A 153 5.29 -6.94 13.61
C ILE A 153 5.93 -7.71 14.77
N GLU A 154 6.58 -6.98 15.69
CA GLU A 154 7.20 -7.54 16.91
C GLU A 154 8.13 -8.74 16.67
N ASN A 155 8.79 -8.79 15.51
CA ASN A 155 9.59 -9.94 15.07
C ASN A 155 8.84 -11.28 15.06
N ARG A 156 7.50 -11.26 14.95
CA ARG A 156 6.64 -12.44 15.09
C ARG A 156 5.66 -12.61 13.94
N VAL A 157 4.99 -11.54 13.52
CA VAL A 157 3.95 -11.62 12.49
C VAL A 157 4.48 -11.01 11.20
N PHE A 158 4.62 -11.84 10.17
CA PHE A 158 5.04 -11.41 8.84
C PHE A 158 3.81 -10.99 8.03
N CYS A 159 3.83 -9.76 7.52
CA CYS A 159 2.72 -9.13 6.81
C CYS A 159 3.14 -8.76 5.38
N MET A 160 2.24 -8.99 4.43
CA MET A 160 2.40 -8.66 3.02
C MET A 160 1.02 -8.58 2.38
N HIS A 161 0.94 -7.97 1.19
CA HIS A 161 -0.33 -7.81 0.48
C HIS A 161 -0.94 -9.15 0.04
N GLY A 162 -0.23 -9.88 -0.82
CA GLY A 162 -0.67 -11.18 -1.33
C GLY A 162 -0.23 -12.33 -0.43
N GLY A 163 0.89 -12.95 -0.77
CA GLY A 163 1.29 -14.21 -0.13
C GLY A 163 2.73 -14.63 -0.36
N LEU A 164 3.07 -15.79 0.21
CA LEU A 164 4.42 -16.35 0.17
C LEU A 164 4.77 -16.83 -1.24
N SER A 165 5.88 -16.33 -1.77
CA SER A 165 6.49 -16.86 -3.00
C SER A 165 7.28 -18.13 -2.69
N PRO A 166 7.18 -19.18 -3.51
CA PRO A 166 8.04 -20.37 -3.42
C PRO A 166 9.53 -20.07 -3.56
N SER A 167 9.90 -18.89 -4.05
CA SER A 167 11.28 -18.46 -4.26
C SER A 167 11.89 -17.76 -3.04
N ILE A 168 11.13 -17.60 -1.95
CA ILE A 168 11.53 -16.83 -0.78
C ILE A 168 11.34 -17.67 0.48
N ASP A 169 12.43 -18.33 0.85
CA ASP A 169 12.47 -19.20 2.03
C ASP A 169 12.82 -18.45 3.33
N THR A 170 13.42 -17.25 3.22
CA THR A 170 13.94 -16.51 4.37
C THR A 170 13.60 -15.02 4.34
N LEU A 171 13.59 -14.39 5.52
CA LEU A 171 13.46 -12.93 5.62
C LEU A 171 14.61 -12.19 4.93
N ASP A 172 15.80 -12.78 4.86
CA ASP A 172 16.95 -12.18 4.19
C ASP A 172 16.78 -12.16 2.67
N HIS A 173 16.16 -13.20 2.09
CA HIS A 173 15.74 -13.17 0.68
C HIS A 173 14.74 -12.03 0.44
N ALA A 174 13.77 -11.85 1.33
CA ALA A 174 12.83 -10.74 1.22
C ALA A 174 13.50 -9.37 1.34
N ARG A 175 14.53 -9.23 2.19
CA ARG A 175 15.33 -7.99 2.33
C ARG A 175 16.13 -7.67 1.09
N ALA A 176 16.68 -8.69 0.41
CA ALA A 176 17.58 -8.53 -0.73
C ALA A 176 16.88 -8.23 -2.07
N LEU A 177 15.54 -8.20 -2.12
CA LEU A 177 14.81 -7.91 -3.35
C LEU A 177 15.12 -6.50 -3.87
N ASP A 178 15.40 -6.39 -5.16
CA ASP A 178 15.43 -5.08 -5.83
C ASP A 178 13.99 -4.63 -6.08
N ARG A 179 13.39 -3.88 -5.16
CA ARG A 179 11.97 -3.48 -5.27
C ARG A 179 11.73 -2.30 -6.21
N VAL A 180 12.76 -1.51 -6.56
CA VAL A 180 12.63 -0.24 -7.29
C VAL A 180 12.51 -0.51 -8.78
N GLN A 181 11.43 -1.19 -9.13
CA GLN A 181 11.07 -1.57 -10.49
C GLN A 181 9.55 -1.74 -10.59
N GLU A 182 9.05 -1.71 -11.82
CA GLU A 182 7.68 -2.13 -12.11
C GLU A 182 7.48 -3.58 -11.70
N VAL A 183 6.29 -3.94 -11.23
CA VAL A 183 5.98 -5.32 -10.83
C VAL A 183 6.08 -6.23 -12.07
N PRO A 184 7.00 -7.21 -12.09
CA PRO A 184 7.16 -8.10 -13.24
C PRO A 184 6.01 -9.11 -13.32
N HIS A 185 5.75 -9.64 -14.53
CA HIS A 185 4.73 -10.68 -14.73
C HIS A 185 5.08 -12.03 -14.08
N GLU A 186 6.38 -12.29 -13.84
CA GLU A 186 6.89 -13.50 -13.19
C GLU A 186 8.02 -13.14 -12.22
N GLY A 187 8.21 -13.98 -11.20
CA GLY A 187 9.31 -13.88 -10.26
C GLY A 187 8.90 -13.31 -8.89
N PRO A 188 9.85 -13.21 -7.94
CA PRO A 188 9.53 -13.11 -6.52
C PRO A 188 8.77 -11.83 -6.11
N ILE A 189 8.82 -10.77 -6.91
CA ILE A 189 8.08 -9.53 -6.68
C ILE A 189 6.63 -9.69 -7.18
N GLY A 190 6.45 -10.25 -8.38
CA GLY A 190 5.12 -10.55 -8.94
C GLY A 190 4.38 -11.56 -8.06
N ASP A 191 5.05 -12.62 -7.62
CA ASP A 191 4.45 -13.65 -6.76
C ASP A 191 3.90 -13.06 -5.45
N LYS A 192 4.65 -12.19 -4.76
CA LYS A 192 4.22 -11.61 -3.48
C LYS A 192 2.97 -10.75 -3.56
N VAL A 193 2.78 -10.14 -4.72
CA VAL A 193 1.81 -9.09 -4.96
C VAL A 193 0.55 -9.69 -5.56
N TYR A 194 0.67 -10.74 -6.38
CA TYR A 194 -0.44 -11.39 -7.06
C TYR A 194 -0.79 -12.81 -6.55
N GLU A 195 0.14 -13.56 -5.94
CA GLU A 195 -0.16 -14.89 -5.44
C GLU A 195 -0.78 -14.84 -4.05
N THR A 196 -1.96 -15.44 -3.93
CA THR A 196 -2.52 -15.84 -2.64
C THR A 196 -1.82 -17.10 -2.17
N CYS A 197 -1.23 -17.04 -0.97
CA CYS A 197 -0.52 -18.14 -0.30
C CYS A 197 -1.04 -19.53 -0.68
N LYS A 198 -0.18 -20.38 -1.27
CA LYS A 198 -0.36 -21.83 -1.21
C LYS A 198 0.09 -22.28 0.17
N PHE A 199 -0.83 -22.27 1.13
CA PHE A 199 -0.57 -22.68 2.52
C PHE A 199 -0.10 -24.15 2.57
N ILE A 200 1.19 -24.40 2.79
CA ILE A 200 1.72 -25.76 3.05
C ILE A 200 2.18 -25.92 4.52
N GLN A 201 2.38 -24.84 5.29
CA GLN A 201 3.06 -24.95 6.59
C GLN A 201 2.55 -24.06 7.74
N PHE A 202 1.31 -23.58 7.69
CA PHE A 202 0.64 -23.05 8.88
C PHE A 202 -0.68 -23.77 9.05
N ASP A 203 -0.88 -24.39 10.22
CA ASP A 203 -2.06 -25.20 10.53
C ASP A 203 -3.32 -24.31 10.37
N PRO A 204 -4.10 -24.47 9.29
CA PRO A 204 -5.21 -23.59 9.02
C PRO A 204 -6.33 -23.87 10.04
N ALA A 205 -7.06 -22.82 10.43
CA ALA A 205 -8.30 -22.97 11.19
C ALA A 205 -9.18 -24.07 10.53
N PRO A 206 -9.85 -24.94 11.32
CA PRO A 206 -10.51 -26.14 10.79
C PRO A 206 -11.52 -25.75 9.72
N ARG A 207 -11.27 -26.18 8.48
CA ARG A 207 -12.13 -25.93 7.32
C ARG A 207 -12.27 -27.20 6.47
N ASP A 208 -13.45 -27.30 5.86
CA ASP A 208 -13.99 -28.49 5.19
C ASP A 208 -13.11 -29.01 4.03
N SER A 209 -13.18 -30.32 3.76
CA SER A 209 -12.26 -31.10 2.93
C SER A 209 -12.19 -30.71 1.44
N ASN A 210 -13.05 -29.79 0.99
CA ASN A 210 -13.20 -29.40 -0.42
C ASN A 210 -12.46 -28.08 -0.79
N PHE A 211 -11.58 -27.57 0.08
CA PHE A 211 -10.90 -26.28 -0.11
C PHE A 211 -9.97 -26.23 -1.35
N ASN A 212 -9.42 -27.36 -1.81
CA ASN A 212 -8.39 -27.39 -2.85
C ASN A 212 -8.90 -27.43 -4.31
N GLU A 213 -10.21 -27.50 -4.57
CA GLU A 213 -10.70 -27.88 -5.91
C GLU A 213 -11.18 -26.73 -6.81
N LYS A 214 -11.11 -25.45 -6.39
CA LYS A 214 -11.52 -24.33 -7.25
C LYS A 214 -10.48 -23.21 -7.29
N LYS A 215 -9.97 -22.92 -8.49
CA LYS A 215 -9.38 -21.61 -8.81
C LYS A 215 -10.48 -20.56 -8.63
N ARG A 216 -10.47 -19.87 -7.48
CA ARG A 216 -11.19 -18.63 -7.29
C ARG A 216 -10.17 -17.53 -7.05
N THR A 217 -10.27 -16.50 -7.88
CA THR A 217 -9.84 -15.13 -7.63
C THR A 217 -10.25 -14.76 -6.20
N PRO A 218 -9.32 -14.41 -5.31
CA PRO A 218 -9.69 -13.98 -3.97
C PRO A 218 -10.12 -12.53 -4.04
N ASP A 219 -11.41 -12.33 -4.30
CA ASP A 219 -12.12 -11.14 -3.86
C ASP A 219 -12.33 -11.24 -2.33
N TYR A 220 -11.92 -10.17 -1.63
CA TYR A 220 -12.23 -9.75 -0.26
C TYR A 220 -11.39 -10.27 0.93
N PHE A 221 -10.66 -9.29 1.51
CA PHE A 221 -10.62 -8.88 2.92
C PHE A 221 -10.20 -9.90 3.99
N LEU A 222 -8.98 -9.70 4.49
CA LEU A 222 -8.71 -9.52 5.92
C LEU A 222 -7.80 -8.31 6.12
#